data_AF-A0A662WQ34-F1
#
_entry.id   AF-A0A662WQ34-F1
#
_cell.length_a   1.000
_cell.length_b   1.000
_cell.length_c   1.000
_cell.angle_alpha   90.00
_cell.angle_beta   90.00
_cell.angle_gamma   90.00
#
_symmetry.space_group_name_H-M   'P 1'
#
loop_
_entity.id
_entity.type
_entity.pdbx_description
1 polymer ?
#
loop_
_entity_poly.entity_id
_entity_poly.type
_entity_poly.pdbx_seq_one_letter_code
_entity_poly.pdbx_strand_id
1 'polypeptide(L)'
;MRLEALNEQKHDGATAREISQLPIVAVTYVLLLAWLFESMLQATEDASCAVCLSAFQVGTRVRMLRCFHRFHPDCIDPWLKDKATCPICKFPAIA
;
A
#
# COMPACT_ATOMS: atom_id res chain seq x y z
N MET A 1 -29.45 -24.18 5.02
CA MET A 1 -28.05 -23.90 4.62
C MET A 1 -27.98 -22.46 4.17
N ARG A 2 -27.54 -21.54 5.03
CA ARG A 2 -27.44 -20.10 4.77
C ARG A 2 -25.97 -19.71 4.82
N LEU A 3 -25.29 -19.77 3.69
CA LEU A 3 -23.87 -19.43 3.54
C LEU A 3 -23.70 -17.99 3.03
N GLU A 4 -24.41 -17.03 3.63
CA GLU A 4 -24.41 -15.63 3.15
C GLU A 4 -24.28 -14.64 4.30
N ALA A 5 -23.28 -14.83 5.17
CA ALA A 5 -23.05 -13.91 6.30
C ALA A 5 -21.58 -13.75 6.68
N LEU A 6 -20.63 -13.83 5.72
CA LEU A 6 -19.20 -13.63 6.02
C LEU A 6 -18.53 -12.50 5.24
N ASN A 7 -19.22 -11.70 4.43
CA ASN A 7 -18.49 -10.69 3.62
C ASN A 7 -19.18 -9.35 3.39
N GLU A 8 -20.02 -8.91 4.34
CA GLU A 8 -20.58 -7.56 4.33
C GLU A 8 -19.96 -6.69 5.43
N GLN A 9 -18.64 -6.77 5.63
CA GLN A 9 -17.96 -5.68 6.31
C GLN A 9 -17.87 -4.50 5.34
N LYS A 10 -18.94 -3.71 5.31
CA LYS A 10 -18.98 -2.37 4.75
C LYS A 10 -18.04 -1.50 5.58
N HIS A 11 -16.75 -1.57 5.29
CA HIS A 11 -15.76 -0.63 5.81
C HIS A 11 -15.97 0.65 5.03
N ASP A 12 -16.62 1.63 5.67
CA ASP A 12 -16.83 2.95 5.10
C ASP A 12 -15.50 3.51 4.57
N GLY A 13 -15.56 4.18 3.43
CA GLY A 13 -14.41 4.80 2.81
C GLY A 13 -13.84 5.94 3.65
N ALA A 14 -12.56 6.22 3.46
CA ALA A 14 -11.85 7.25 4.18
C ALA A 14 -12.02 8.64 3.57
N THR A 15 -11.97 9.66 4.42
CA THR A 15 -11.95 11.06 3.99
C THR A 15 -10.63 11.41 3.31
N ALA A 16 -10.66 12.39 2.41
CA ALA A 16 -9.46 12.89 1.74
C ALA A 16 -8.39 13.39 2.74
N ARG A 17 -8.82 13.93 3.89
CA ARG A 17 -7.92 14.40 4.94
C ARG A 17 -7.15 13.25 5.57
N GLU A 18 -7.84 12.17 5.93
CA GLU A 18 -7.21 10.97 6.51
C GLU A 18 -6.24 10.31 5.53
N ILE A 19 -6.62 10.20 4.26
CA ILE A 19 -5.75 9.66 3.22
C ILE A 19 -4.49 10.53 3.08
N SER A 20 -4.63 11.86 3.04
CA SER A 20 -3.50 12.78 2.89
C SER A 20 -2.47 12.71 4.02
N GLN A 21 -2.87 12.25 5.21
CA GLN A 21 -1.99 12.10 6.37
C GLN A 21 -1.14 10.82 6.31
N LEU A 22 -1.43 9.89 5.40
CA LEU A 22 -0.62 8.69 5.22
C LEU A 22 0.75 9.05 4.65
N PRO A 23 1.84 8.42 5.13
CA PRO A 23 3.19 8.75 4.73
C PRO A 23 3.40 8.50 3.23
N ILE A 24 4.00 9.49 2.56
CA ILE A 24 4.55 9.34 1.21
C ILE A 24 6.06 9.17 1.35
N VAL A 25 6.57 8.03 0.90
CA VAL A 25 8.00 7.72 0.88
C VAL A 25 8.51 7.64 -0.55
N ALA A 26 9.77 7.96 -0.77
CA ALA A 26 10.42 7.69 -2.04
C ALA A 26 10.97 6.26 -2.04
N VAL A 27 10.72 5.53 -3.11
CA VAL A 27 11.40 4.26 -3.36
C VAL A 27 12.84 4.60 -3.66
N THR A 28 13.76 4.33 -2.75
CA THR A 28 15.19 4.48 -3.00
C THR A 28 15.82 3.10 -3.05
N TYR A 29 16.92 2.97 -3.78
CA TYR A 29 17.78 1.80 -3.64
C TYR A 29 18.40 1.86 -2.25
N VAL A 30 17.66 1.29 -1.29
CA VAL A 30 18.10 1.01 0.08
C VAL A 30 18.41 2.28 0.88
N LEU A 31 17.47 2.70 1.72
CA LEU A 31 17.57 3.94 2.50
C LEU A 31 18.77 4.04 3.46
N LEU A 32 19.71 3.07 3.54
CA LEU A 32 21.09 3.22 4.06
C LEU A 32 21.91 1.89 4.15
N LEU A 33 21.35 0.71 3.87
CA LEU A 33 22.02 -0.61 4.05
C LEU A 33 22.42 -1.35 2.75
N ALA A 34 22.62 -0.65 1.63
CA ALA A 34 23.34 -1.22 0.48
C ALA A 34 24.86 -1.18 0.66
N TRP A 35 25.37 -0.56 1.73
CA TRP A 35 26.81 -0.45 2.00
C TRP A 35 27.42 -1.71 2.66
N LEU A 36 26.66 -2.79 2.90
CA LEU A 36 27.16 -3.95 3.68
C LEU A 36 26.74 -5.37 3.26
N PHE A 37 25.93 -5.59 2.22
CA PHE A 37 25.69 -6.97 1.75
C PHE A 37 25.22 -7.03 0.30
N GLU A 38 26.02 -7.65 -0.57
CA GLU A 38 25.91 -7.61 -2.04
C GLU A 38 24.88 -8.59 -2.63
N SER A 39 24.12 -9.32 -1.80
CA SER A 39 23.39 -10.52 -2.25
C SER A 39 21.94 -10.67 -1.78
N MET A 40 21.16 -9.59 -1.63
CA MET A 40 19.74 -9.74 -1.27
C MET A 40 18.78 -8.71 -1.88
N LEU A 41 18.81 -8.56 -3.21
CA LEU A 41 17.65 -8.04 -3.95
C LEU A 41 16.77 -9.21 -4.40
N GLN A 42 16.33 -10.04 -3.44
CA GLN A 42 15.29 -11.00 -3.73
C GLN A 42 13.95 -10.28 -3.57
N ALA A 43 13.41 -9.88 -4.73
CA ALA A 43 12.01 -9.56 -4.99
C ALA A 43 11.11 -9.53 -3.75
N THR A 44 11.12 -8.41 -3.02
CA THR A 44 10.07 -8.19 -2.03
C THR A 44 8.80 -7.91 -2.83
N GLU A 45 7.69 -8.54 -2.46
CA GLU A 45 6.35 -8.35 -3.07
C GLU A 45 5.88 -6.88 -3.04
N ASP A 46 6.66 -6.01 -2.40
CA ASP A 46 6.54 -4.57 -2.33
C ASP A 46 7.28 -3.78 -3.43
N ALA A 47 7.87 -4.44 -4.42
CA ALA A 47 8.59 -3.78 -5.52
C ALA A 47 7.65 -3.30 -6.65
N SER A 48 6.35 -3.59 -6.56
CA SER A 48 5.34 -3.19 -7.55
C SER A 48 4.04 -2.76 -6.90
N CYS A 49 3.30 -1.87 -7.57
CA CYS A 49 1.97 -1.49 -7.13
C CYS A 49 0.96 -2.58 -7.48
N ALA A 50 0.36 -3.22 -6.48
CA ALA A 50 -0.63 -4.28 -6.72
C ALA A 50 -1.96 -3.79 -7.34
N VAL A 51 -2.15 -2.47 -7.50
CA VAL A 51 -3.33 -1.89 -8.16
C VAL A 51 -3.12 -1.75 -9.66
N CYS A 52 -2.02 -1.13 -10.10
CA CYS A 52 -1.70 -0.98 -11.53
C CYS A 52 -0.74 -2.05 -12.07
N LEU A 53 -0.33 -3.01 -11.22
CA LEU A 53 0.60 -4.10 -11.51
C LEU A 53 1.96 -3.65 -12.09
N SER A 54 2.31 -2.38 -11.90
CA SER A 54 3.53 -1.79 -12.43
C SER A 54 4.62 -1.75 -11.34
N ALA A 55 5.85 -2.10 -11.73
CA ALA A 55 7.01 -1.99 -10.86
C ALA A 55 7.26 -0.55 -10.43
N PHE A 56 7.70 -0.35 -9.19
CA PHE A 56 8.16 0.95 -8.72
C PHE A 56 9.54 1.26 -9.29
N GLN A 57 9.73 2.49 -9.74
CA GLN A 57 11.04 2.98 -10.12
C GLN A 57 11.69 3.66 -8.91
N VAL A 58 13.02 3.75 -8.92
CA VAL A 58 13.69 4.53 -7.88
C VAL A 58 13.48 6.02 -8.08
N GLY A 59 13.25 6.70 -6.97
CA GLY A 59 12.72 8.06 -6.91
C GLY A 59 11.20 8.12 -6.93
N THR A 60 10.49 7.04 -7.26
CA THR A 60 9.01 7.06 -7.28
C THR A 60 8.46 7.31 -5.89
N ARG A 61 7.54 8.26 -5.79
CA ARG A 61 6.80 8.56 -4.56
C ARG A 61 5.66 7.55 -4.42
N VAL A 62 5.67 6.79 -3.34
CA VAL A 62 4.64 5.80 -3.02
C VAL A 62 3.98 6.16 -1.70
N ARG A 63 2.67 5.95 -1.61
CA ARG A 63 1.95 6.02 -0.35
C ARG A 63 2.12 4.69 0.38
N MET A 64 2.56 4.77 1.62
CA MET A 64 2.70 3.62 2.51
C MET A 64 1.52 3.60 3.49
N LEU A 65 0.82 2.46 3.55
CA LEU A 65 -0.27 2.27 4.50
C LEU A 65 0.28 1.86 5.88
N ARG A 66 -0.57 1.84 6.90
CA ARG A 66 -0.21 1.40 8.26
C ARG A 66 0.28 -0.05 8.34
N CYS A 67 -0.12 -0.88 7.39
CA CYS A 67 0.36 -2.25 7.22
C CYS A 67 1.64 -2.35 6.36
N PHE A 68 2.33 -1.24 6.11
CA PHE A 68 3.59 -1.13 5.36
C PHE A 68 3.57 -1.44 3.86
N HIS A 69 2.43 -1.91 3.34
CA HIS A 69 2.23 -2.05 1.89
C HIS A 69 2.27 -0.70 1.17
N ARG A 70 2.86 -0.70 -0.01
CA ARG A 70 3.18 0.49 -0.81
C ARG A 70 2.38 0.51 -2.09
N PHE A 71 1.87 1.69 -2.47
CA PHE A 71 1.10 1.90 -3.70
C PHE A 71 1.40 3.28 -4.29
N HIS A 72 1.18 3.48 -5.58
CA HIS A 72 1.14 4.84 -6.11
C HIS A 72 -0.01 5.62 -5.47
N PRO A 73 0.20 6.89 -5.03
CA PRO A 73 -0.87 7.72 -4.48
C PRO A 73 -2.09 7.78 -5.42
N ASP A 74 -1.84 7.95 -6.72
CA ASP A 74 -2.90 8.03 -7.73
C ASP A 74 -3.70 6.72 -7.88
N CYS A 75 -3.10 5.58 -7.52
CA CYS A 75 -3.76 4.28 -7.57
C CYS A 75 -4.54 3.96 -6.29
N ILE A 76 -3.99 4.28 -5.11
CA ILE A 76 -4.55 3.87 -3.83
C ILE A 76 -5.53 4.87 -3.24
N ASP A 77 -5.38 6.16 -3.53
CA ASP A 77 -6.25 7.19 -2.94
C ASP A 77 -7.72 7.04 -3.37
N PRO A 78 -8.06 6.73 -4.64
CA PRO A 78 -9.44 6.42 -5.04
C PRO A 78 -9.98 5.18 -4.33
N TRP A 79 -9.16 4.13 -4.20
CA TRP A 79 -9.54 2.92 -3.50
C TRP A 79 -9.89 3.19 -2.04
N LEU A 80 -9.06 3.98 -1.35
CA LEU A 80 -9.26 4.31 0.06
C LEU A 80 -10.50 5.16 0.31
N LYS A 81 -10.92 5.99 -0.66
CA LYS A 81 -12.18 6.75 -0.59
C LYS A 81 -13.41 5.86 -0.61
N ASP A 82 -13.31 4.67 -1.19
CA ASP A 82 -14.43 3.71 -1.24
C ASP A 82 -14.31 2.67 -0.12
N LYS A 83 -13.08 2.24 0.19
CA LYS A 83 -12.76 1.20 1.18
C LYS A 83 -11.50 1.57 1.93
N ALA A 84 -11.61 1.93 3.20
CA ALA A 84 -10.47 2.29 4.06
C ALA A 84 -9.61 1.07 4.49
N THR A 85 -9.42 0.07 3.61
CA THR A 85 -8.67 -1.16 3.88
C THR A 85 -7.61 -1.43 2.80
N CYS A 86 -6.51 -2.08 3.20
CA CYS A 86 -5.43 -2.45 2.30
C CYS A 86 -5.90 -3.46 1.23
N PRO A 87 -5.62 -3.23 -0.07
CA PRO A 87 -5.96 -4.19 -1.13
C PRO A 87 -5.33 -5.57 -0.96
N ILE A 88 -4.16 -5.65 -0.32
CA ILE A 88 -3.38 -6.88 -0.15
C ILE A 88 -3.87 -7.66 1.08
N CYS A 89 -3.71 -7.09 2.27
CA CYS A 89 -3.96 -7.81 3.53
C CYS A 89 -5.30 -7.50 4.21
N LYS A 90 -6.12 -6.61 3.64
CA LYS A 90 -7.43 -6.18 4.16
C LYS A 90 -7.42 -5.50 5.54
N PHE A 91 -6.26 -5.26 6.13
CA PHE A 91 -6.14 -4.45 7.36
C PHE A 91 -6.61 -3.01 7.13
N PRO A 92 -7.19 -2.35 8.14
CA PRO A 92 -7.50 -0.93 8.09
C PRO A 92 -6.27 -0.12 7.63
N ALA A 93 -6.48 0.67 6.58
CA ALA A 93 -5.43 1.51 6.02
C ALA A 93 -5.17 2.75 6.88
N ILE A 94 -6.18 3.14 7.67
CA ILE A 94 -6.27 4.35 8.49
C ILE A 94 -6.70 3.92 9.91
N ALA A 95 -6.33 4.71 10.92
CA ALA A 95 -6.64 4.50 12.33
C ALA A 95 -7.69 5.50 12.81
#